data_AF-A0A1Z4KPD5-F1
#
_entry.id   AF-A0A1Z4KPD5-F1
#
_cell.length_a   1.000
_cell.length_b   1.000
_cell.length_c   1.000
_cell.angle_alpha   90.00
_cell.angle_beta   90.00
_cell.angle_gamma   90.00
#
_symmetry.space_group_name_H-M   'P 1'
#
loop_
_entity.id
_entity.type
_entity.pdbx_description
1 polymer ?
#
loop_
_entity_poly.entity_id
_entity_poly.type
_entity_poly.pdbx_seq_one_letter_code
_entity_poly.pdbx_strand_id
1 'polypeptide(L)'
;MNIQKIKSYINRPEYIFRPVQIFKKIFNLQDNSNNLFKEAHLPWNVKIKITTDTNDVVSKAISKYGIYDLSLTEALWRLTSPGETAIDIGANIGYMTSIMAMKVGQKGKVLCFEPNPEVYKELSDNIEFWEQMTI
;
A
#
# COMPACT_ATOMS: atom_id res chain seq x y z
N MET A 1 -7.88 -29.76 -3.03
CA MET A 1 -7.85 -28.46 -2.32
C MET A 1 -8.52 -28.64 -0.95
N ASN A 2 -7.82 -28.36 0.16
CA ASN A 2 -8.27 -28.75 1.51
C ASN A 2 -9.38 -27.80 2.04
N ILE A 3 -10.56 -28.33 2.34
CA ILE A 3 -11.75 -27.58 2.79
C ILE A 3 -11.48 -26.75 4.06
N GLN A 4 -10.59 -27.22 4.94
CA GLN A 4 -10.20 -26.46 6.14
C GLN A 4 -9.42 -25.18 5.81
N LYS A 5 -8.61 -25.20 4.74
CA LYS A 5 -7.88 -24.02 4.25
C LYS A 5 -8.82 -22.97 3.67
N ILE A 6 -9.94 -23.37 3.09
CA ILE A 6 -10.93 -22.46 2.51
C ILE A 6 -11.73 -21.78 3.63
N LYS A 7 -12.17 -22.53 4.66
CA LYS A 7 -12.85 -21.96 5.83
C LYS A 7 -12.04 -20.89 6.56
N SER A 8 -10.71 -21.05 6.66
CA SER A 8 -9.86 -20.04 7.31
C SER A 8 -9.69 -18.75 6.51
N TYR A 9 -9.99 -18.76 5.21
CA TYR A 9 -10.08 -17.55 4.40
C TYR A 9 -11.44 -16.87 4.49
N ILE A 10 -12.53 -17.65 4.63
CA ILE A 10 -13.88 -17.10 4.78
C ILE A 10 -14.04 -16.35 6.12
N ASN A 11 -13.37 -16.79 7.18
CA ASN A 11 -13.43 -16.12 8.49
C ASN A 11 -12.60 -14.82 8.60
N ARG A 12 -12.01 -14.33 7.51
CA ARG A 12 -11.33 -13.03 7.51
C ARG A 12 -12.22 -12.00 6.80
N PRO A 13 -12.89 -11.09 7.54
CA PRO A 13 -13.82 -10.13 6.95
C PRO A 13 -13.15 -9.25 5.90
N GLU A 14 -11.83 -9.05 6.00
CA GLU A 14 -11.01 -8.34 5.02
C GLU A 14 -11.14 -8.89 3.58
N TYR A 15 -11.40 -10.19 3.44
CA TYR A 15 -11.61 -10.83 2.13
C TYR A 15 -13.04 -10.68 1.59
N ILE A 16 -14.03 -10.38 2.45
CA ILE A 16 -15.38 -10.03 2.00
C ILE A 16 -15.33 -8.74 1.18
N PHE A 17 -14.51 -7.78 1.62
CA PHE A 17 -14.33 -6.49 0.93
C PHE A 17 -13.31 -6.53 -0.21
N ARG A 18 -12.51 -7.60 -0.34
CA ARG A 18 -11.48 -7.75 -1.41
C ARG A 18 -11.48 -9.14 -2.04
N PRO A 19 -12.58 -9.58 -2.70
CA PRO A 19 -12.67 -10.90 -3.31
C PRO A 19 -11.60 -11.14 -4.40
N VAL A 20 -11.15 -10.08 -5.08
CA VAL A 20 -10.07 -10.13 -6.08
C VAL A 20 -8.76 -10.69 -5.49
N GLN A 21 -8.47 -10.45 -4.21
CA GLN A 21 -7.24 -10.97 -3.57
C GLN A 21 -7.33 -12.48 -3.29
N ILE A 22 -8.53 -13.00 -3.02
CA ILE A 22 -8.76 -14.45 -2.96
C ILE A 22 -8.45 -15.06 -4.32
N PHE A 23 -8.94 -14.46 -5.41
CA PHE A 23 -8.67 -14.94 -6.76
C PHE A 23 -7.18 -14.90 -7.11
N LYS A 24 -6.47 -13.79 -6.84
CA LYS A 24 -5.00 -13.71 -7.04
C LYS A 24 -4.24 -14.82 -6.32
N LYS A 25 -4.71 -15.20 -5.13
CA LYS A 25 -4.11 -16.25 -4.30
C LYS A 25 -4.45 -17.66 -4.76
N ILE A 26 -5.68 -17.92 -5.21
CA ILE A 26 -6.10 -19.22 -5.74
C ILE A 26 -5.42 -19.51 -7.07
N PHE A 27 -5.35 -18.50 -7.94
CA PHE A 27 -4.72 -18.63 -9.25
C PHE A 27 -3.20 -18.44 -9.22
N ASN A 28 -2.64 -18.24 -8.02
CA ASN A 28 -1.21 -18.11 -7.75
C ASN A 28 -0.52 -17.35 -8.88
N LEU A 29 -1.04 -16.15 -9.17
CA LEU A 29 -0.44 -15.20 -10.11
C LEU A 29 0.85 -14.67 -9.46
N GLN A 30 1.78 -15.57 -9.17
CA GLN A 30 3.16 -15.27 -8.95
C GLN A 30 3.63 -14.69 -10.27
N ASP A 31 3.84 -13.38 -10.24
CA ASP A 31 4.57 -12.69 -11.27
C ASP A 31 5.97 -13.33 -11.29
N ASN A 32 6.18 -14.26 -12.24
CA ASN A 32 7.44 -14.95 -12.48
C ASN A 32 8.45 -14.06 -13.22
N SER A 33 8.22 -12.74 -13.26
CA SER A 33 9.22 -11.80 -13.74
C SER A 33 10.38 -11.73 -12.74
N ASN A 34 11.61 -11.74 -13.25
CA ASN A 34 12.83 -11.47 -12.47
C ASN A 34 12.92 -10.00 -12.00
N ASN A 35 11.80 -9.29 -11.93
CA ASN A 35 11.75 -7.89 -11.57
C ASN A 35 11.89 -7.76 -10.04
N LEU A 36 12.82 -6.90 -9.62
CA LEU A 36 13.02 -6.56 -8.21
C LEU A 36 11.83 -5.80 -7.60
N PHE A 37 10.93 -5.29 -8.44
CA PHE A 37 9.80 -4.47 -8.06
C PHE A 37 8.53 -4.90 -8.79
N LYS A 38 7.37 -4.63 -8.17
CA LYS A 38 6.06 -4.80 -8.78
C LYS A 38 5.10 -3.69 -8.37
N GLU A 39 4.10 -3.43 -9.19
CA GLU A 39 3.00 -2.52 -8.85
C GLU A 39 1.92 -3.21 -8.03
N ALA A 40 1.43 -2.53 -6.99
CA ALA A 40 0.28 -2.94 -6.21
C ALA A 40 -0.77 -1.82 -6.14
N HIS A 41 -2.04 -2.20 -6.05
CA HIS A 41 -3.16 -1.26 -5.90
C HIS A 41 -3.62 -1.20 -4.43
N LEU A 42 -3.56 0.00 -3.87
CA LEU A 42 -4.03 0.34 -2.54
C LEU A 42 -5.56 0.60 -2.53
N PRO A 43 -6.23 0.45 -1.38
CA PRO A 43 -7.69 0.61 -1.29
C PRO A 43 -8.21 1.99 -1.69
N TRP A 44 -7.42 3.04 -1.48
CA TRP A 44 -7.76 4.42 -1.82
C TRP A 44 -7.43 4.80 -3.28
N ASN A 45 -7.41 3.79 -4.16
CA ASN A 45 -7.19 3.92 -5.60
C ASN A 45 -5.81 4.50 -6.01
N VAL A 46 -4.81 4.33 -5.14
CA VAL A 46 -3.43 4.68 -5.44
C VAL A 46 -2.65 3.42 -5.79
N LYS A 47 -1.82 3.51 -6.81
CA LYS A 47 -0.86 2.46 -7.15
C LYS A 47 0.47 2.74 -6.47
N ILE A 48 1.15 1.71 -6.00
CA ILE A 48 2.44 1.84 -5.31
C ILE A 48 3.40 0.78 -5.84
N LYS A 49 4.66 1.16 -6.09
CA LYS A 49 5.76 0.26 -6.38
C LYS A 49 6.25 -0.34 -5.06
N ILE A 50 6.30 -1.67 -5.01
CA ILE A 50 6.76 -2.44 -3.85
C ILE A 50 7.86 -3.41 -4.29
N THR A 51 8.79 -3.72 -3.39
CA THR A 51 9.83 -4.72 -3.67
C THR A 51 9.23 -6.14 -3.75
N THR A 52 9.88 -7.01 -4.53
CA THR A 52 9.57 -8.44 -4.57
C THR A 52 10.30 -9.22 -3.47
N ASP A 53 11.17 -8.57 -2.68
CA ASP A 53 11.82 -9.18 -1.53
C ASP A 53 10.79 -9.69 -0.51
N THR A 54 10.89 -10.98 -0.20
CA THR A 54 10.00 -11.66 0.75
C THR A 54 10.28 -11.35 2.22
N ASN A 55 11.44 -10.72 2.50
CA ASN A 55 11.83 -10.25 3.83
C ASN A 55 11.24 -8.87 4.14
N ASP A 56 10.89 -8.06 3.13
CA ASP A 56 10.26 -6.77 3.37
C ASP A 56 8.81 -6.96 3.83
N VAL A 57 8.55 -6.61 5.09
CA VAL A 57 7.26 -6.85 5.74
C VAL A 57 6.15 -6.01 5.11
N VAL A 58 6.47 -4.77 4.73
CA VAL A 58 5.52 -3.82 4.14
C VAL A 58 5.07 -4.30 2.76
N SER A 59 6.02 -4.56 1.87
CA SER A 59 5.76 -5.05 0.51
C SER A 59 5.07 -6.41 0.52
N LYS A 60 5.44 -7.31 1.44
CA LYS A 60 4.77 -8.60 1.61
C LYS A 60 3.31 -8.44 2.03
N ALA A 61 3.03 -7.54 2.98
CA ALA A 61 1.66 -7.29 3.42
C ALA A 61 0.83 -6.64 2.31
N ILE A 62 1.35 -5.61 1.64
CA ILE A 62 0.68 -4.96 0.49
C ILE A 62 0.47 -5.97 -0.64
N SER A 63 1.47 -6.79 -0.97
CA SER A 63 1.30 -7.80 -2.00
C SER A 63 0.20 -8.82 -1.67
N LYS A 64 0.03 -9.16 -0.40
CA LYS A 64 -0.83 -10.27 0.04
C LYS A 64 -2.25 -9.83 0.41
N TYR A 65 -2.37 -8.65 1.02
CA TYR A 65 -3.61 -8.11 1.56
C TYR A 65 -3.97 -6.76 0.92
N GLY A 66 -3.00 -6.11 0.27
CA GLY A 66 -3.10 -4.75 -0.28
C GLY A 66 -3.21 -3.67 0.77
N ILE A 67 -2.92 -3.99 2.04
CA ILE A 67 -2.87 -3.12 3.20
C ILE A 67 -1.72 -3.62 4.07
N TYR A 68 -0.93 -2.72 4.64
CA TYR A 68 0.13 -3.05 5.59
C TYR A 68 -0.38 -3.09 7.03
N ASP A 69 -0.98 -1.99 7.49
CA ASP A 69 -1.56 -1.86 8.82
C ASP A 69 -2.94 -1.20 8.74
N LEU A 70 -4.01 -1.96 8.98
CA LEU A 70 -5.39 -1.47 8.88
C LEU A 70 -5.71 -0.42 9.95
N SER A 71 -5.24 -0.62 11.18
CA SER A 71 -5.63 0.24 12.31
C SER A 71 -5.02 1.63 12.17
N LEU A 72 -3.74 1.68 11.80
CA LEU A 72 -3.04 2.93 11.54
C LEU A 72 -3.57 3.63 10.29
N THR A 73 -3.85 2.88 9.22
CA THR A 73 -4.49 3.41 8.00
C THR A 73 -5.83 4.10 8.31
N GLU A 74 -6.70 3.44 9.10
CA GLU A 74 -8.00 4.01 9.51
C GLU A 74 -7.83 5.25 10.40
N ALA A 75 -6.86 5.24 11.32
CA ALA A 75 -6.57 6.37 12.18
C ALA A 75 -6.13 7.59 11.36
N LEU A 76 -5.18 7.42 10.44
CA LEU A 76 -4.73 8.50 9.56
C LEU A 76 -5.88 9.05 8.70
N TRP A 77 -6.70 8.18 8.11
CA TRP A 77 -7.85 8.61 7.32
C TRP A 77 -8.86 9.46 8.10
N ARG A 78 -9.05 9.18 9.39
CA ARG A 78 -10.00 9.90 10.25
C ARG A 78 -9.41 11.17 10.85
N LEU A 79 -8.11 11.19 11.08
CA LEU A 79 -7.40 12.32 11.71
C LEU A 79 -6.93 13.36 10.69
N THR A 80 -6.82 13.01 9.42
CA THR A 80 -6.46 13.93 8.33
C THR A 80 -7.70 14.52 7.68
N SER A 81 -7.74 15.84 7.53
CA SER A 81 -8.83 16.57 6.85
C SER A 81 -8.41 17.09 5.47
N PRO A 82 -9.36 17.26 4.53
CA PRO A 82 -9.07 17.90 3.25
C PRO A 82 -8.49 19.30 3.41
N GLY A 83 -7.44 19.62 2.64
CA GLY A 83 -6.76 20.92 2.68
C GLY A 83 -5.71 21.07 3.79
N GLU A 84 -5.52 20.07 4.65
CA GLU A 84 -4.51 20.14 5.71
C GLU A 84 -3.08 19.94 5.19
N THR A 85 -2.10 20.30 6.03
CA THR A 85 -0.72 19.88 5.87
C THR A 85 -0.42 18.75 6.85
N ALA A 86 -0.05 17.58 6.33
CA ALA A 86 0.41 16.45 7.13
C ALA A 86 1.94 16.30 7.04
N ILE A 87 2.54 15.69 8.06
CA ILE A 87 3.98 15.39 8.10
C ILE A 87 4.16 13.91 8.40
N ASP A 88 4.93 13.20 7.57
CA ASP A 88 5.29 11.79 7.74
C ASP A 88 6.81 11.67 7.98
N ILE A 89 7.21 11.17 9.14
CA ILE A 89 8.63 11.00 9.51
C ILE A 89 8.95 9.51 9.56
N GLY A 90 9.89 9.07 8.73
CA GLY A 90 10.13 7.64 8.49
C GLY A 90 9.11 7.07 7.50
N ALA A 91 8.89 7.79 6.41
CA ALA A 91 7.84 7.52 5.42
C ALA A 91 8.01 6.19 4.69
N ASN A 92 9.18 5.55 4.77
CA ASN A 92 9.50 4.31 4.07
C ASN A 92 9.21 4.49 2.56
N ILE A 93 8.64 3.51 1.87
CA ILE A 93 8.23 3.60 0.46
C ILE A 93 6.96 4.45 0.24
N GLY A 94 6.42 5.09 1.28
CA GLY A 94 5.33 6.07 1.18
C GLY A 94 3.92 5.48 1.33
N TYR A 95 3.77 4.30 1.93
CA TYR A 95 2.43 3.71 2.15
C TYR A 95 1.52 4.64 2.97
N MET A 96 2.00 5.16 4.11
CA MET A 96 1.24 6.07 4.97
C MET A 96 1.12 7.47 4.36
N THR A 97 2.21 7.99 3.76
CA THR A 97 2.19 9.21 2.93
C THR A 97 1.04 9.19 1.92
N SER A 98 0.85 8.07 1.20
CA SER A 98 -0.13 8.01 0.11
C SER A 98 -1.58 8.11 0.57
N ILE A 99 -1.94 7.56 1.74
CA ILE A 99 -3.31 7.70 2.26
C ILE A 99 -3.55 9.13 2.79
N MET A 100 -2.55 9.73 3.43
CA MET A 100 -2.63 11.13 3.85
C MET A 100 -2.74 12.05 2.64
N ALA A 101 -1.94 11.83 1.58
CA ALA A 101 -1.98 12.61 0.35
C ALA A 101 -3.36 12.55 -0.30
N MET A 102 -3.90 11.34 -0.45
CA MET A 102 -5.25 11.13 -0.98
C MET A 102 -6.32 11.82 -0.11
N LYS A 103 -6.13 11.88 1.21
CA LYS A 103 -7.09 12.47 2.14
C LYS A 103 -7.04 13.99 2.19
N VAL A 104 -5.85 14.59 2.18
CA VAL A 104 -5.70 16.07 2.14
C VAL A 104 -6.12 16.62 0.77
N GLY A 105 -5.91 15.84 -0.29
CA GLY A 105 -6.24 16.18 -1.68
C GLY A 105 -5.48 17.40 -2.20
N GLN A 106 -5.86 17.87 -3.40
CA GLN A 106 -5.16 18.91 -4.16
C GLN A 106 -4.97 20.26 -3.44
N LYS A 107 -5.75 20.55 -2.39
CA LYS A 107 -5.65 21.79 -1.61
C LYS A 107 -4.73 21.67 -0.41
N GLY A 108 -4.36 20.45 -0.03
CA GLY A 108 -3.45 20.18 1.07
C GLY A 108 -2.10 19.71 0.56
N LYS A 109 -1.25 19.25 1.48
CA LYS A 109 0.06 18.68 1.15
C LYS A 109 0.54 17.74 2.24
N VAL A 110 1.41 16.81 1.86
CA VAL A 110 2.10 15.93 2.81
C VAL A 110 3.60 16.17 2.66
N LEU A 111 4.27 16.47 3.76
CA LEU A 111 5.73 16.53 3.82
C LEU A 111 6.21 15.20 4.38
N CYS A 112 6.99 14.44 3.61
CA CYS A 112 7.46 13.13 4.04
C CYS A 112 8.99 13.05 4.02
N PHE A 113 9.55 12.31 4.99
CA PHE A 113 10.99 12.20 5.20
C PHE A 113 11.38 10.74 5.41
N GLU A 114 12.41 10.27 4.71
CA GLU A 114 12.96 8.92 4.84
C GLU A 114 14.50 9.01 4.96
N PRO A 115 15.08 8.60 6.10
CA PRO A 115 16.52 8.71 6.32
C PRO A 115 17.36 7.69 5.53
N ASN A 116 16.83 6.54 5.15
CA ASN A 116 17.58 5.55 4.37
C ASN A 116 17.65 5.97 2.88
N PRO A 117 18.85 6.21 2.31
CA PRO A 117 18.98 6.68 0.93
C PRO A 117 18.40 5.73 -0.13
N GLU A 118 18.47 4.43 0.09
CA GLU A 118 17.95 3.43 -0.86
C GLU A 118 16.42 3.44 -0.86
N VAL A 119 15.80 3.46 0.33
CA VAL A 119 14.35 3.53 0.50
C VAL A 119 13.82 4.90 0.07
N TYR A 120 14.56 5.97 0.31
CA TYR A 120 14.23 7.32 -0.15
C TYR A 120 14.11 7.39 -1.68
N LYS A 121 14.95 6.64 -2.41
CA LYS A 121 14.83 6.54 -3.86
C LYS A 121 13.53 5.86 -4.26
N GLU A 122 13.15 4.76 -3.60
CA GLU A 122 11.87 4.09 -3.84
C GLU A 122 10.66 4.97 -3.50
N LEU A 123 10.74 5.73 -2.41
CA LEU A 123 9.75 6.74 -2.03
C LEU A 123 9.60 7.81 -3.12
N SER A 124 10.71 8.33 -3.62
CA SER A 124 10.73 9.36 -4.66
C SER A 124 10.11 8.87 -5.95
N ASP A 125 10.43 7.64 -6.38
CA ASP A 125 9.82 7.01 -7.56
C ASP A 125 8.29 6.89 -7.41
N ASN A 126 7.82 6.52 -6.21
CA ASN A 126 6.39 6.42 -5.91
C ASN A 126 5.70 7.79 -5.94
N ILE A 127 6.32 8.82 -5.36
CA ILE A 127 5.80 10.19 -5.35
C ILE A 127 5.69 10.74 -6.77
N GLU A 128 6.75 10.62 -7.58
CA GLU A 128 6.74 11.10 -8.97
C GLU A 128 5.60 10.44 -9.77
N PHE A 129 5.40 9.15 -9.56
CA PHE A 129 4.32 8.41 -10.19
C PHE A 129 2.92 8.87 -9.73
N TRP A 130 2.76 9.27 -8.47
CA TRP A 130 1.51 9.81 -7.93
C TRP A 130 1.19 11.21 -8.44
N GLU A 131 2.19 12.08 -8.52
CA GLU A 131 2.02 13.44 -9.04
C GLU A 131 1.51 13.43 -10.49
N GLN A 132 1.97 12.47 -11.29
CA GLN A 132 1.46 12.25 -12.65
C GLN A 132 -0.02 11.82 -12.68
N MET A 133 -0.52 11.21 -11.60
CA MET A 133 -1.91 10.77 -11.45
C MET A 133 -2.83 11.83 -10.84
N THR A 134 -2.30 13.00 -10.44
CA THR A 134 -3.04 14.13 -9.87
C THR A 134 -3.84 13.79 -8.59
N ILE A 135 -3.28 12.93 -7.73
CA ILE A 135 -3.83 12.72 -6.37
C ILE A 135 -3.35 13.79 -5.39
#